data_AF-A0A127JXE8-F1
#
_entry.id   AF-A0A127JXE8-F1
#
_cell.length_a   1.000
_cell.length_b   1.000
_cell.length_c   1.000
_cell.angle_alpha   90.00
_cell.angle_beta   90.00
_cell.angle_gamma   90.00
#
_symmetry.space_group_name_H-M   'P 1'
#
loop_
_entity.id
_entity.type
_entity.pdbx_description
1 polymer ?
#
loop_
_entity_poly.entity_id
_entity_poly.type
_entity_poly.pdbx_seq_one_letter_code
_entity_poly.pdbx_strand_id
1 'polypeptide(L)'
;MCRNIKTLFNFDPPATELEIRDASLQFVRKLSGFNVPSKANEAAFERAVEEVAASARALIQSLVTSAEPRNREVEAAKAKVRAAVRFGIHS
;
A
#
# COMPACT_ATOMS: atom_id res chain seq x y z
N MET A 1 -9.11 10.22 1.09
CA MET A 1 -8.29 9.08 1.58
C MET A 1 -8.04 8.11 0.42
N CYS A 2 -6.79 7.76 0.12
CA CYS A 2 -6.44 6.79 -0.92
C CYS A 2 -7.06 5.42 -0.58
N ARG A 3 -8.23 5.11 -1.17
CA ARG A 3 -8.97 3.86 -0.88
C ARG A 3 -8.18 2.57 -1.17
N ASN A 4 -7.04 2.66 -1.87
CA ASN A 4 -6.23 1.51 -2.28
C ASN A 4 -4.86 1.37 -1.59
N ILE A 5 -4.43 2.31 -0.73
CA ILE A 5 -3.17 2.14 0.00
C ILE A 5 -3.42 1.27 1.23
N LYS A 6 -2.77 0.10 1.30
CA LYS A 6 -2.91 -0.88 2.39
C LYS A 6 -1.98 -0.52 3.55
N THR A 7 -2.39 -0.84 4.77
CA THR A 7 -1.50 -0.79 5.93
C THR A 7 -0.45 -1.90 5.81
N LEU A 8 0.84 -1.56 5.98
CA LEU A 8 1.97 -2.49 5.82
C LEU A 8 2.72 -2.80 7.14
N PHE A 9 2.52 -2.02 8.19
CA PHE A 9 3.17 -2.23 9.49
C PHE A 9 2.60 -3.43 10.25
N ASN A 10 3.37 -4.06 11.14
CA ASN A 10 2.94 -5.12 12.06
C ASN A 10 2.32 -6.34 11.36
N PHE A 11 3.05 -6.94 10.41
CA PHE A 11 2.72 -8.20 9.77
C PHE A 11 3.85 -9.21 9.95
N ASP A 12 3.49 -10.49 10.00
CA ASP A 12 4.43 -11.62 9.93
C ASP A 12 4.03 -12.53 8.75
N PRO A 13 4.89 -12.67 7.71
CA PRO A 13 6.18 -12.01 7.53
C PRO A 13 6.07 -10.48 7.29
N PRO A 14 7.13 -9.69 7.57
CA PRO A 14 7.14 -8.24 7.35
C PRO A 14 6.88 -7.85 5.90
N ALA A 15 6.31 -6.66 5.68
CA ALA A 15 6.01 -6.16 4.34
C ALA A 15 7.24 -6.19 3.43
N THR A 16 7.02 -6.64 2.20
CA THR A 16 8.06 -6.76 1.17
C THR A 16 8.36 -5.41 0.53
N GLU A 17 9.57 -5.28 -0.05
CA GLU A 17 9.94 -4.08 -0.82
C GLU A 17 8.96 -3.78 -1.96
N LEU A 18 8.43 -4.83 -2.61
CA LEU A 18 7.44 -4.68 -3.68
C LEU A 18 6.13 -4.06 -3.17
N GLU A 19 5.63 -4.50 -2.00
CA GLU A 19 4.42 -3.92 -1.40
C GLU A 19 4.61 -2.47 -0.99
N ILE A 20 5.80 -2.12 -0.50
CA ILE A 20 6.17 -0.74 -0.16
C ILE A 20 6.24 0.13 -1.43
N ARG A 21 6.86 -0.38 -2.49
CA ARG A 21 6.94 0.32 -3.79
C ARG A 21 5.56 0.51 -4.40
N ASP A 22 4.71 -0.52 -4.37
CA ASP A 22 3.33 -0.44 -4.88
C ASP A 22 2.49 0.58 -4.11
N ALA A 23 2.59 0.60 -2.77
CA ALA A 23 1.92 1.60 -1.95
C ALA A 23 2.38 3.03 -2.30
N SER A 24 3.69 3.20 -2.51
CA SER A 24 4.32 4.47 -2.89
C SER A 24 3.87 4.92 -4.28
N LEU A 25 3.80 4.01 -5.24
CA LEU A 25 3.26 4.26 -6.58
C LEU A 25 1.81 4.75 -6.50
N GLN A 26 0.96 4.09 -5.73
CA GLN A 26 -0.45 4.51 -5.56
C GLN A 26 -0.57 5.90 -4.91
N PHE A 27 0.33 6.22 -3.98
CA PHE A 27 0.40 7.55 -3.38
C PHE A 27 0.78 8.63 -4.41
N VAL A 28 1.85 8.40 -5.17
CA VAL A 28 2.31 9.36 -6.20
C VAL A 28 1.28 9.52 -7.32
N ARG A 29 0.60 8.44 -7.75
CA ARG A 29 -0.53 8.51 -8.69
C ARG A 29 -1.65 9.40 -8.15
N LYS A 30 -1.98 9.26 -6.86
CA LYS A 30 -3.05 10.07 -6.26
C LYS A 30 -2.68 11.55 -6.19
N LEU A 31 -1.44 11.87 -5.83
CA LEU A 31 -0.98 13.26 -5.73
C LEU A 31 -0.87 13.92 -7.10
N SER A 32 -0.29 13.23 -8.06
CA SER A 32 -0.08 13.75 -9.41
C SER A 32 -1.36 13.81 -10.26
N GLY A 33 -2.34 12.94 -9.96
CA GLY A 33 -3.52 12.75 -10.80
C GLY A 33 -3.24 11.90 -12.06
N PHE A 34 -2.03 11.38 -12.23
CA PHE A 34 -1.65 10.53 -13.36
C PHE A 34 -1.78 9.05 -12.98
N ASN A 35 -2.43 8.25 -13.84
CA ASN A 35 -2.27 6.80 -13.77
C ASN A 35 -1.02 6.33 -14.51
N VAL A 36 -0.70 7.00 -15.62
CA VAL A 36 0.50 6.82 -16.42
C VAL A 36 1.06 8.22 -16.69
N PRO A 37 2.31 8.53 -16.29
CA PRO A 37 2.90 9.84 -16.57
C PRO A 37 3.16 10.01 -18.07
N SER A 38 3.20 11.26 -18.55
CA SER A 38 3.71 11.55 -19.89
C SER A 38 5.22 11.28 -19.95
N LYS A 39 5.75 11.07 -21.16
CA LYS A 39 7.20 10.86 -21.37
C LYS A 39 8.07 11.99 -20.77
N ALA A 40 7.58 13.22 -20.78
CA ALA A 40 8.28 14.36 -20.19
C ALA A 40 8.33 14.30 -18.65
N ASN A 41 7.31 13.71 -18.02
CA ASN A 41 7.17 13.64 -16.56
C ASN A 41 7.63 12.31 -15.97
N GLU A 42 7.90 11.30 -16.79
CA GLU A 42 8.24 9.93 -16.36
C GLU A 42 9.40 9.89 -15.37
N ALA A 43 10.50 10.60 -15.67
CA ALA A 43 11.66 10.64 -14.79
C ALA A 43 11.36 11.30 -13.43
N ALA A 44 10.54 12.35 -13.40
CA ALA A 44 10.13 12.98 -12.15
C ALA A 44 9.18 12.10 -11.35
N PHE A 45 8.28 11.42 -12.04
CA PHE A 45 7.31 10.51 -11.44
C PHE A 45 8.01 9.31 -10.79
N GLU A 46 8.89 8.61 -11.50
CA GLU A 46 9.61 7.45 -10.97
C GLU A 46 10.52 7.85 -9.79
N ARG A 47 11.23 8.99 -9.86
CA ARG A 47 12.01 9.48 -8.70
C ARG A 47 11.15 9.67 -7.46
N ALA A 48 9.98 10.29 -7.60
CA ALA A 48 9.07 10.48 -6.48
C ALA A 48 8.59 9.14 -5.89
N VAL A 49 8.36 8.12 -6.73
CA VAL A 49 7.98 6.78 -6.25
C VAL A 49 9.11 6.17 -5.41
N GLU A 50 10.36 6.24 -5.88
CA GLU A 50 11.51 5.68 -5.16
C GLU A 50 11.79 6.40 -3.84
N GLU A 51 11.72 7.74 -3.81
CA GLU A 51 11.92 8.54 -2.59
C GLU A 51 10.85 8.26 -1.52
N VAL A 52 9.59 8.14 -1.95
CA VAL A 52 8.48 7.78 -1.06
C VAL A 52 8.65 6.34 -0.56
N ALA A 53 9.06 5.41 -1.43
CA ALA A 53 9.30 4.02 -1.03
C ALA A 53 10.42 3.90 0.01
N ALA A 54 11.53 4.61 -0.21
CA ALA A 54 12.65 4.66 0.74
C ALA A 54 12.21 5.22 2.10
N SER A 55 11.42 6.30 2.09
CA SER A 55 10.89 6.93 3.31
C SER A 55 9.89 6.01 4.03
N ALA A 56 9.00 5.36 3.30
CA ALA A 56 8.02 4.42 3.85
C ALA A 56 8.69 3.19 4.46
N ARG A 57 9.74 2.65 3.83
CA ARG A 57 10.55 1.56 4.38
C ARG A 57 11.21 1.95 5.69
N ALA A 58 11.88 3.10 5.72
CA ALA A 58 12.52 3.61 6.94
C ALA A 58 11.51 3.78 8.08
N LEU A 59 10.33 4.35 7.76
CA LEU A 59 9.23 4.47 8.71
C LEU A 59 8.81 3.10 9.25
N ILE A 60 8.46 2.15 8.40
CA ILE A 60 7.97 0.82 8.82
C ILE A 60 9.00 0.10 9.68
N GLN A 61 10.29 0.19 9.34
CA GLN A 61 11.37 -0.42 10.11
C GLN A 61 11.60 0.24 11.48
N SER A 62 11.31 1.53 11.61
CA SER A 62 11.48 2.30 12.86
C SER A 62 10.31 2.15 13.83
N LEU A 63 9.14 1.72 13.36
CA LEU A 63 7.95 1.59 14.19
C LEU A 63 8.06 0.37 15.11
N VAL A 64 7.71 0.56 16.38
CA VAL A 64 7.68 -0.49 17.41
C VAL A 64 6.24 -0.62 17.92
N THR A 65 5.81 -1.84 18.20
CA THR A 65 4.50 -2.11 18.79
C THR A 65 4.57 -3.32 19.71
N SER A 66 3.73 -3.33 20.75
CA SER A 66 3.51 -4.49 21.62
C SER A 66 2.34 -5.38 21.15
N ALA A 67 1.63 -4.97 20.09
CA ALA A 67 0.53 -5.74 19.54
C ALA A 67 1.04 -6.96 18.78
N GLU A 68 0.27 -8.06 18.81
CA GLU A 68 0.58 -9.26 18.04
C GLU A 68 0.65 -8.96 16.54
N PRO A 69 1.62 -9.53 15.81
CA PRO A 69 1.72 -9.40 14.36
C PRO A 69 0.46 -9.89 13.65
N ARG A 70 0.05 -9.17 12.61
CA ARG A 70 -1.11 -9.56 11.79
C ARG A 70 -0.68 -10.57 10.74
N ASN A 71 -1.56 -11.53 10.47
CA ASN A 71 -1.40 -12.46 9.36
C ASN A 71 -2.05 -11.88 8.08
N ARG A 72 -1.30 -11.82 6.98
CA ARG A 72 -1.78 -11.26 5.71
C ARG A 72 -2.97 -12.01 5.12
N GLU A 73 -2.96 -13.34 5.18
CA GLU A 73 -4.03 -14.18 4.62
C GLU A 73 -5.34 -13.95 5.37
N VAL A 74 -5.25 -13.86 6.70
CA VAL A 74 -6.40 -13.55 7.57
C VAL A 74 -6.96 -12.16 7.26
N GLU A 75 -6.10 -11.15 7.09
CA GLU A 75 -6.55 -9.79 6.75
C GLU A 75 -7.13 -9.69 5.34
N ALA A 76 -6.59 -10.43 4.37
CA ALA A 76 -7.14 -10.55 3.04
C ALA A 76 -8.50 -11.25 3.03
N ALA A 77 -8.66 -12.32 3.80
CA ALA A 77 -9.93 -13.02 3.96
C ALA A 77 -11.00 -12.12 4.59
N LYS A 78 -10.66 -11.40 5.68
CA LYS A 78 -11.54 -10.40 6.28
C LYS A 78 -11.94 -9.31 5.28
N ALA A 79 -11.01 -8.85 4.43
CA ALA A 79 -11.31 -7.88 3.38
C ALA A 79 -12.30 -8.42 2.33
N LYS A 80 -12.14 -9.69 1.91
CA LYS A 80 -13.08 -10.36 1.00
C LYS A 80 -14.48 -10.50 1.61
N VAL A 81 -14.58 -10.88 2.88
CA VAL A 81 -15.87 -10.96 3.59
C VAL A 81 -16.54 -9.59 3.65
N ARG A 82 -15.80 -8.53 4.03
CA ARG A 82 -16.32 -7.15 4.02
C ARG A 82 -16.79 -6.71 2.64
N ALA A 83 -16.08 -7.09 1.58
CA ALA A 83 -16.47 -6.81 0.20
C ALA A 83 -17.76 -7.56 -0.18
N ALA A 84 -17.88 -8.85 0.16
CA ALA A 84 -19.08 -9.64 -0.11
C ALA A 84 -20.33 -9.07 0.58
N VAL A 85 -20.20 -8.62 1.83
CA VAL A 85 -21.28 -7.91 2.56
C VAL A 85 -21.65 -6.61 1.85
N ARG A 86 -20.66 -5.83 1.39
CA ARG A 86 -20.87 -4.53 0.74
C ARG A 86 -21.49 -4.63 -0.65
N PHE A 87 -21.11 -5.64 -1.43
CA PHE A 87 -21.53 -5.81 -2.81
C PHE A 87 -22.70 -6.78 -2.98
N GLY A 88 -23.17 -7.40 -1.89
CA GLY A 88 -24.40 -8.18 -1.85
C GLY A 88 -24.47 -9.24 -2.95
N ILE A 89 -23.78 -10.37 -2.77
CA ILE A 89 -24.31 -11.61 -3.35
C ILE A 89 -25.46 -12.05 -2.42
N HIS A 90 -26.58 -11.34 -2.50
CA HIS A 90 -27.85 -11.91 -2.09
C HIS A 90 -28.29 -12.75 -3.30
N SER A 91 -28.22 -14.08 -3.14
CA SER A 91 -28.95 -15.01 -4.01
C SER A 91 -30.44 -14.75 -3.94
#